data_AF-A0A849FZ26-F1
#
_entry.id   AF-A0A849FZ26-F1
#
_cell.length_a   1.000
_cell.length_b   1.000
_cell.length_c   1.000
_cell.angle_alpha   90.00
_cell.angle_beta   90.00
_cell.angle_gamma   90.00
#
_symmetry.space_group_name_H-M   'P 1'
#
loop_
_entity.id
_entity.type
_entity.pdbx_description
1 polymer ?
#
loop_
_entity_poly.entity_id
_entity_poly.type
_entity_poly.pdbx_seq_one_letter_code
_entity_poly.pdbx_strand_id
1 'polypeptide(L)'
;MVIPSGFLFALLTAVLVIFGDTLIKVAADRATLSSPPMFAGMALYAISAICWYYTMRHAGLAEGAVAFSMLSLIALCLIGATIFGEPIGIRQAFGMIFALAAMFFMSQQA
;
A
#
# COMPACT_ATOMS: atom_id res chain seq x y z
N MET A 1 -17.87 -12.21 12.05
CA MET A 1 -16.68 -12.16 11.18
C MET A 1 -15.64 -11.31 11.90
N VAL A 2 -14.76 -11.95 12.68
CA VAL A 2 -13.73 -11.24 13.45
C VAL A 2 -12.62 -10.94 12.44
N ILE A 3 -12.38 -9.66 12.12
CA ILE A 3 -11.19 -9.28 11.34
C ILE A 3 -9.99 -9.62 12.23
N PRO A 4 -9.10 -10.56 11.83
CA PRO A 4 -7.87 -10.81 12.58
C PRO A 4 -7.14 -9.48 12.76
N SER A 5 -6.78 -9.13 14.00
CA SER A 5 -6.21 -7.82 14.35
C SER A 5 -5.00 -7.44 13.49
N GLY A 6 -4.28 -8.42 12.92
CA GLY A 6 -3.18 -8.19 11.97
C GLY A 6 -3.60 -7.51 10.67
N PHE A 7 -4.77 -7.83 10.09
CA PHE A 7 -5.22 -7.19 8.85
C PHE A 7 -5.59 -5.72 9.05
N LEU A 8 -6.04 -5.34 10.25
CA LEU A 8 -6.29 -3.93 10.57
C LEU A 8 -4.98 -3.14 10.55
N PHE A 9 -3.92 -3.66 11.17
CA PHE A 9 -2.62 -3.02 11.12
C PHE A 9 -2.03 -3.01 9.71
N ALA A 10 -2.23 -4.06 8.91
CA ALA A 10 -1.81 -4.10 7.51
C ALA A 10 -2.51 -3.01 6.68
N LEU A 11 -3.80 -2.79 6.93
CA LEU A 11 -4.56 -1.70 6.32
C LEU A 11 -4.02 -0.33 6.72
N LEU A 12 -3.74 -0.11 8.01
CA LEU A 12 -3.14 1.14 8.48
C LEU A 12 -1.76 1.39 7.88
N THR A 13 -0.92 0.35 7.80
CA THR A 13 0.37 0.41 7.10
C THR A 13 0.17 0.80 5.64
N ALA A 14 -0.77 0.14 4.94
CA ALA A 14 -1.07 0.45 3.54
C ALA A 14 -1.50 1.91 3.37
N VAL A 15 -2.43 2.40 4.19
CA VAL A 15 -2.89 3.80 4.13
C VAL A 15 -1.72 4.76 4.28
N LEU A 16 -0.88 4.60 5.31
CA LEU A 16 0.28 5.47 5.55
C LEU A 16 1.26 5.44 4.37
N VAL A 17 1.54 4.26 3.82
CA VAL A 17 2.43 4.11 2.67
C VAL A 17 1.82 4.73 1.42
N ILE A 18 0.54 4.50 1.13
CA ILE A 18 -0.16 5.07 -0.04
C ILE A 18 -0.09 6.61 -0.01
N PHE A 19 -0.35 7.21 1.15
CA PHE A 19 -0.20 8.66 1.32
C PHE A 19 1.28 9.09 1.16
N GLY A 20 2.22 8.34 1.72
CA GLY A 20 3.65 8.58 1.55
C GLY A 20 4.09 8.55 0.10
N ASP A 21 3.73 7.51 -0.64
CA ASP A 21 4.00 7.32 -2.07
C ASP A 21 3.37 8.43 -2.91
N THR A 22 2.17 8.87 -2.56
CA THR A 22 1.51 9.99 -3.24
C THR A 22 2.31 11.29 -3.07
N LEU A 23 2.83 11.57 -1.87
CA LEU A 23 3.67 12.74 -1.62
C LEU A 23 5.03 12.64 -2.32
N ILE A 24 5.64 11.46 -2.32
CA ILE A 24 6.88 11.19 -3.06
C ILE A 24 6.66 11.38 -4.55
N LYS A 25 5.52 10.93 -5.10
CA LYS A 25 5.15 11.15 -6.50
C LYS A 25 4.99 12.63 -6.84
N VAL A 26 4.35 13.41 -5.97
CA VAL A 26 4.29 14.88 -6.11
C VAL A 26 5.69 15.49 -6.13
N ALA A 27 6.59 15.03 -5.25
CA ALA A 27 7.97 15.49 -5.24
C ALA A 27 8.73 15.08 -6.52
N ALA A 28 8.53 13.85 -6.99
CA ALA A 28 9.19 13.30 -8.17
C ALA A 28 8.81 14.04 -9.46
N ASP A 29 7.54 14.44 -9.60
CA ASP A 29 7.07 15.12 -10.80
C ASP A 29 7.38 16.63 -10.80
N ARG A 30 7.50 17.27 -9.63
CA ARG A 30 7.46 18.74 -9.50
C ARG A 30 8.55 19.37 -8.65
N ALA A 31 9.40 18.58 -7.99
CA ALA A 31 10.36 19.10 -7.00
C ALA A 31 11.69 18.33 -6.98
N THR A 32 12.57 18.73 -6.06
CA THR A 32 13.87 18.07 -5.80
C THR A 32 13.75 17.05 -4.66
N LEU A 33 14.78 16.21 -4.50
CA LEU A 33 14.88 15.26 -3.39
C LEU A 33 14.89 15.91 -2.00
N SER A 34 15.33 17.17 -1.89
CA SER A 34 15.36 17.94 -0.64
C SER A 34 14.07 18.72 -0.36
N SER A 35 12.99 18.44 -1.10
CA SER A 35 11.74 19.18 -0.98
C SER A 35 10.88 18.71 0.21
N PRO A 36 10.04 19.58 0.78
CA PRO A 36 9.11 19.22 1.85
C PRO A 36 8.21 17.99 1.55
N PRO A 37 7.61 17.80 0.36
CA PRO A 37 6.79 16.61 0.08
C PRO A 37 7.61 15.32 0.10
N MET A 38 8.88 15.35 -0.32
CA MET A 38 9.77 14.19 -0.21
C MET A 38 10.00 13.81 1.26
N PHE A 39 10.33 14.80 2.11
CA PHE A 39 10.54 14.55 3.54
C PHE A 39 9.27 14.07 4.25
N ALA A 40 8.12 14.64 3.92
CA ALA A 40 6.84 14.22 4.47
C ALA A 40 6.50 12.77 4.07
N GLY A 41 6.74 12.40 2.81
CA GLY A 41 6.57 11.02 2.34
C GLY A 41 7.51 10.04 3.04
N MET A 42 8.78 10.40 3.22
CA MET A 42 9.75 9.61 3.98
C MET A 42 9.33 9.42 5.44
N ALA A 43 8.83 10.48 6.09
CA ALA A 43 8.35 10.41 7.47
C ALA A 43 7.15 9.46 7.60
N LEU A 44 6.20 9.49 6.67
CA LEU A 44 5.07 8.55 6.65
C LEU A 44 5.53 7.10 6.48
N TYR A 45 6.54 6.85 5.64
CA TYR A 45 7.17 5.53 5.52
C TYR A 45 7.81 5.05 6.82
N ALA A 46 8.52 5.94 7.52
CA ALA A 46 9.11 5.60 8.81
C ALA A 46 8.02 5.27 9.86
N ILE A 47 6.91 6.02 9.87
CA ILE A 47 5.78 5.77 10.77
C ILE A 47 5.08 4.45 10.43
N SER A 48 4.92 4.14 9.14
CA SER A 48 4.24 2.92 8.69
C SER A 48 4.97 1.64 9.14
N ALA A 49 6.30 1.71 9.33
CA ALA A 49 7.09 0.62 9.88
C ALA A 49 6.61 0.19 11.29
N ILE A 50 6.08 1.12 12.09
CA ILE A 50 5.53 0.83 13.42
C ILE A 50 4.25 0.01 13.28
N CYS A 51 3.33 0.41 12.40
CA CYS A 51 2.11 -0.36 12.11
C CYS A 51 2.45 -1.74 11.52
N TRP A 52 3.49 -1.81 10.69
CA TRP A 52 3.96 -3.06 10.09
C TRP A 52 4.50 -4.04 11.14
N TYR A 53 5.24 -3.54 12.14
CA TYR A 53 5.65 -4.35 13.29
C TYR A 53 4.44 -4.99 14.00
N TYR A 54 3.38 -4.22 14.26
CA TYR A 54 2.17 -4.76 14.89
C TYR A 54 1.39 -5.72 13.97
N THR A 55 1.44 -5.51 12.66
CA THR A 55 0.89 -6.47 11.69
C THR A 55 1.54 -7.84 11.87
N MET A 56 2.88 -7.90 11.91
CA MET A 56 3.62 -9.15 12.09
C MET A 56 3.42 -9.80 13.47
N ARG A 57 2.98 -9.04 14.48
CA ARG A 57 2.62 -9.59 15.79
C ARG A 57 1.31 -10.38 15.77
N HIS A 58 0.47 -10.18 14.76
CA HIS A 58 -0.90 -10.68 14.72
C HIS A 58 -1.27 -11.43 13.43
N ALA A 59 -0.43 -11.41 12.40
CA ALA A 59 -0.60 -12.13 11.15
C ALA A 59 0.73 -12.73 10.69
N GLY A 60 0.66 -13.80 9.88
CA GLY A 60 1.86 -14.35 9.24
C GLY A 60 2.53 -13.31 8.34
N LEU A 61 3.86 -13.36 8.24
CA LEU A 61 4.63 -12.44 7.39
C LEU A 61 4.09 -12.41 5.95
N ALA A 62 3.80 -13.58 5.40
CA ALA A 62 3.33 -13.73 4.03
C ALA A 62 1.90 -13.19 3.84
N GLU A 63 1.00 -13.49 4.77
CA GLU A 63 -0.39 -12.99 4.76
C GLU A 63 -0.43 -11.46 4.88
N GLY A 64 0.30 -10.91 5.86
CA GLY A 64 0.40 -9.47 6.05
C GLY A 64 1.00 -8.77 4.83
N ALA A 65 2.01 -9.38 4.21
CA ALA A 65 2.69 -8.80 3.05
C ALA A 65 1.76 -8.75 1.84
N VAL A 66 1.03 -9.84 1.56
CA VAL A 66 0.08 -9.87 0.44
C VAL A 66 -1.10 -8.93 0.68
N ALA A 67 -1.63 -8.84 1.91
CA ALA A 67 -2.67 -7.89 2.24
C ALA A 67 -2.22 -6.43 2.01
N PHE A 68 -1.06 -6.06 2.57
CA PHE A 68 -0.47 -4.75 2.38
C PHE A 68 -0.20 -4.44 0.90
N SER A 69 0.45 -5.36 0.17
CA SER A 69 0.80 -5.16 -1.23
C SER A 69 -0.43 -5.04 -2.13
N MET A 70 -1.46 -5.86 -1.91
CA MET A 70 -2.70 -5.79 -2.67
C MET A 70 -3.39 -4.43 -2.47
N LEU A 71 -3.51 -3.98 -1.21
CA LEU A 71 -4.12 -2.70 -0.87
C LEU A 71 -3.36 -1.54 -1.51
N SER A 72 -2.03 -1.50 -1.35
CA SER A 72 -1.18 -0.44 -1.90
C SER A 72 -1.21 -0.42 -3.43
N LEU A 73 -1.11 -1.59 -4.08
CA LEU A 73 -1.11 -1.70 -5.54
C LEU A 73 -2.42 -1.17 -6.14
N ILE A 74 -3.57 -1.64 -5.65
CA ILE A 74 -4.87 -1.22 -6.17
C ILE A 74 -5.07 0.28 -5.92
N ALA A 75 -4.83 0.74 -4.70
CA ALA A 75 -5.03 2.15 -4.35
C ALA A 75 -4.13 3.08 -5.16
N LEU A 76 -2.83 2.76 -5.30
CA LEU A 76 -1.89 3.58 -6.07
C LEU A 76 -2.19 3.56 -7.57
N CYS A 77 -2.67 2.44 -8.11
CA CYS A 77 -3.10 2.39 -9.52
C CYS A 77 -4.31 3.32 -9.75
N LEU A 78 -5.28 3.30 -8.84
CA LEU A 78 -6.45 4.18 -8.90
C LEU A 78 -6.09 5.65 -8.67
N ILE A 79 -5.20 5.93 -7.71
CA ILE A 79 -4.69 7.28 -7.43
C ILE A 79 -3.89 7.81 -8.63
N GLY A 80 -3.00 7.00 -9.21
CA GLY A 80 -2.27 7.32 -10.44
C GLY A 80 -3.23 7.75 -11.55
N ALA A 81 -4.30 6.98 -11.76
CA ALA A 81 -5.28 7.28 -12.78
C ALA A 81 -6.14 8.52 -12.52
N THR A 82 -6.58 8.70 -11.28
CA THR A 82 -7.57 9.74 -10.93
C THR A 82 -6.93 11.08 -10.57
N ILE A 83 -5.77 11.07 -9.91
CA ILE A 83 -5.08 12.26 -9.42
C ILE A 83 -3.96 12.69 -10.37
N PHE A 84 -3.20 11.72 -10.90
CA PHE A 84 -2.04 11.99 -11.77
C PHE A 84 -2.36 11.84 -13.27
N GLY A 85 -3.56 11.35 -13.63
CA GLY A 85 -3.98 11.19 -15.02
C GLY A 85 -3.26 10.05 -15.75
N GLU A 86 -2.69 9.09 -15.03
CA GLU A 86 -1.97 7.96 -15.61
C GLU A 86 -2.93 6.91 -16.20
N PRO A 87 -2.76 6.47 -17.46
CA PRO A 87 -3.70 5.53 -18.07
C PRO A 87 -3.62 4.14 -17.43
N ILE A 88 -4.77 3.59 -17.04
CA ILE A 88 -4.88 2.18 -16.62
C ILE A 88 -4.99 1.33 -17.88
N GLY A 89 -3.88 0.70 -18.26
CA GLY A 89 -3.85 -0.28 -19.33
C GLY A 89 -4.33 -1.66 -18.88
N ILE A 90 -4.49 -2.54 -19.87
CA ILE A 90 -4.92 -3.93 -19.64
C ILE A 90 -3.96 -4.71 -18.73
N ARG A 91 -2.66 -4.39 -18.78
CA ARG A 91 -1.63 -5.02 -17.93
C ARG A 91 -1.83 -4.68 -16.45
N GLN A 92 -2.15 -3.43 -16.14
CA GLN A 92 -2.45 -2.98 -14.79
C GLN A 92 -3.74 -3.62 -14.27
N ALA A 93 -4.76 -3.74 -15.14
CA ALA A 93 -6.01 -4.43 -14.79
C ALA A 93 -5.77 -5.90 -14.39
N PHE A 94 -5.00 -6.65 -15.19
CA PHE A 94 -4.62 -8.02 -14.83
C PHE A 94 -3.80 -8.08 -13.53
N GLY A 95 -2.89 -7.15 -13.32
CA GLY A 95 -2.13 -7.05 -12.08
C GLY A 95 -3.02 -6.88 -10.85
N MET A 96 -4.02 -6.00 -10.91
CA MET A 96 -5.00 -5.81 -9.82
C MET A 96 -5.84 -7.07 -9.58
N ILE A 97 -6.29 -7.75 -10.65
CA ILE A 97 -7.04 -9.01 -10.54
C ILE A 97 -6.18 -10.09 -9.86
N PHE A 98 -4.92 -10.23 -10.25
CA PHE A 98 -4.03 -11.22 -9.62
C PHE A 98 -3.66 -10.86 -8.18
N ALA A 99 -3.54 -9.58 -7.84
CA ALA A 99 -3.35 -9.16 -6.45
C ALA A 99 -4.56 -9.54 -5.58
N LEU A 100 -5.78 -9.35 -6.08
CA LEU A 100 -7.01 -9.79 -5.41
C LEU A 100 -7.08 -11.32 -5.28
N ALA A 101 -6.73 -12.06 -6.33
CA ALA A 101 -6.69 -13.52 -6.30
C ALA A 101 -5.68 -14.04 -5.28
N ALA A 102 -4.48 -13.45 -5.22
CA ALA A 102 -3.47 -13.80 -4.22
C ALA A 102 -4.01 -13.59 -2.80
N MET A 103 -4.64 -12.43 -2.53
CA MET A 103 -5.24 -12.15 -1.23
C MET A 103 -6.37 -13.13 -0.90
N PHE A 104 -7.21 -13.49 -1.88
CA PHE A 104 -8.27 -14.47 -1.69
C PHE A 104 -7.72 -15.81 -1.18
N PHE A 105 -6.65 -16.33 -1.78
CA PHE A 105 -6.02 -17.57 -1.34
C PHE A 105 -5.35 -17.44 0.03
N MET A 106 -4.69 -16.32 0.32
CA MET A 106 -3.94 -16.14 1.57
C MET A 106 -4.81 -15.68 2.76
N SER A 107 -6.04 -15.24 2.51
CA SER A 107 -7.01 -14.92 3.56
C SER A 107 -7.74 -16.13 4.12
N GLN A 108 -7.68 -17.26 3.41
CA GLN A 108 -8.22 -18.53 3.87
C GLN A 108 -7.20 -19.14 4.84
N GLN A 109 -7.47 -18.98 6.13
CA GLN A 109 -6.72 -19.65 7.19
C GLN A 109 -6.65 -21.16 6.89
N ALA A 110 -5.45 -21.75 6.99
CA ALA A 110 -5.28 -23.20 7.07
C ALA A 110 -5.72 -23.73 8.44
#